data_AF-A0A6C0HC79-F1
#
_entry.id   AF-A0A6C0HC79-F1
#
_cell.length_a   1.000
_cell.length_b   1.000
_cell.length_c   1.000
_cell.angle_alpha   90.00
_cell.angle_beta   90.00
_cell.angle_gamma   90.00
#
_symmetry.space_group_name_H-M   'P 1'
#
loop_
_entity.id
_entity.type
_entity.pdbx_description
1 polymer ?
#
loop_
_entity_poly.entity_id
_entity_poly.type
_entity_poly.pdbx_seq_one_letter_code
_entity_poly.pdbx_strand_id
1 'polypeptide(L)'
;MTNNNKTRKHKKSLRKTPPDLSLPIQSVYSENDYQSNDGMLTSVWGPSMWHYLHTMSFNYPVNPSCAEKERYRNFILSLKYVLPCGKCRNNLCKNLQKLPLKLSHMKSRATFSKYIYDLHELINDMLGKKSRLTYEQVKERYEHFRSRCTKSIKEMKKRTTVKKLEKKEKGCTEPLYGEKSKCILRIVPQTEKCESLEVDEKCIKFRRGN
;
A
#
# COMPACT_ATOMS: atom_id res chain seq x y z
N MET A 1 -29.15 -29.48 34.15
CA MET A 1 -29.26 -28.34 33.22
C MET A 1 -27.88 -27.71 33.09
N THR A 2 -27.32 -27.81 31.89
CA THR A 2 -25.90 -27.65 31.59
C THR A 2 -25.50 -26.18 31.47
N ASN A 3 -24.48 -25.83 32.27
CA ASN A 3 -23.77 -24.56 32.24
C ASN A 3 -22.85 -24.52 31.01
N ASN A 4 -22.92 -23.49 30.16
CA ASN A 4 -22.00 -23.35 29.02
C ASN A 4 -21.63 -21.89 28.78
N ASN A 5 -20.88 -21.31 29.72
CA ASN A 5 -20.15 -20.06 29.52
C ASN A 5 -18.87 -20.33 28.71
N LYS A 6 -18.95 -20.19 27.38
CA LYS A 6 -17.76 -20.17 26.50
C LYS A 6 -17.11 -18.79 26.55
N THR A 7 -16.12 -18.65 27.43
CA THR A 7 -15.21 -17.50 27.45
C THR A 7 -14.31 -17.50 26.21
N ARG A 8 -14.42 -16.44 25.40
CA ARG A 8 -13.50 -16.11 24.30
C ARG A 8 -12.09 -15.91 24.86
N LYS A 9 -11.20 -16.90 24.67
CA LYS A 9 -9.77 -16.74 24.96
C LYS A 9 -9.16 -15.75 23.95
N HIS A 10 -8.90 -14.52 24.39
CA HIS A 10 -7.99 -13.61 23.71
C HIS A 10 -6.60 -14.26 23.61
N LYS A 11 -6.15 -14.58 22.38
CA LYS A 11 -4.74 -14.90 22.11
C LYS A 11 -3.92 -13.65 22.44
N LYS A 12 -3.21 -13.67 23.58
CA LYS A 12 -2.20 -12.67 23.92
C LYS A 12 -1.12 -12.70 22.83
N SER A 13 -1.01 -11.61 22.09
CA SER A 13 0.13 -11.33 21.21
C SER A 13 1.41 -11.37 22.04
N LEU A 14 2.22 -12.42 21.87
CA LEU A 14 3.60 -12.47 22.36
C LEU A 14 4.35 -11.28 21.73
N ARG A 15 4.59 -10.23 22.52
CA ARG A 15 5.48 -9.13 22.14
C ARG A 15 6.88 -9.72 22.05
N LYS A 16 7.30 -10.13 20.85
CA LYS A 16 8.72 -10.41 20.59
C LYS A 16 9.46 -9.09 20.78
N THR A 17 10.41 -9.08 21.70
CA THR A 17 11.39 -7.99 21.83
C THR A 17 12.05 -7.76 20.47
N PRO A 18 12.39 -6.50 20.10
CA PRO A 18 13.18 -6.24 18.90
C PRO A 18 14.48 -7.05 18.95
N PRO A 19 14.95 -7.59 17.81
CA PRO A 19 16.24 -8.28 17.78
C PRO A 19 17.35 -7.31 18.24
N ASP A 20 18.20 -7.80 19.14
CA ASP A 20 19.37 -7.06 19.61
C ASP A 20 20.37 -6.94 18.46
N LEU A 21 20.54 -5.72 17.94
CA LEU A 21 21.43 -5.41 16.82
C LEU A 21 22.92 -5.52 17.18
N SER A 22 23.25 -5.75 18.47
CA SER A 22 24.64 -5.94 18.92
C SER A 22 25.15 -7.37 18.78
N LEU A 23 24.28 -8.34 18.46
CA LEU A 23 24.69 -9.73 18.26
C LEU A 23 25.37 -9.92 16.90
N PRO A 24 26.42 -10.76 16.81
CA PRO A 24 27.07 -11.08 15.54
C PRO A 24 26.07 -11.70 14.57
N ILE A 25 26.09 -11.23 13.32
CA ILE A 25 25.22 -11.73 12.25
C ILE A 25 25.60 -13.18 11.96
N GLN A 26 24.71 -14.12 12.29
CA GLN A 26 24.86 -15.51 11.87
C GLN A 26 24.52 -15.60 10.38
N SER A 27 25.54 -15.64 9.52
CA SER A 27 25.36 -15.77 8.08
C SER A 27 24.85 -17.17 7.73
N VAL A 28 23.56 -17.26 7.37
CA VAL A 28 22.95 -18.52 6.91
C VAL A 28 23.34 -18.83 5.45
N TYR A 29 23.65 -17.80 4.66
CA TYR A 29 23.88 -17.89 3.22
C TYR A 29 25.37 -17.77 2.87
N SER A 30 25.77 -18.43 1.78
CA SER A 30 27.11 -18.35 1.20
C SER A 30 27.26 -17.14 0.27
N GLU A 31 28.50 -16.79 -0.10
CA GLU A 31 28.77 -15.72 -1.07
C GLU A 31 28.11 -16.01 -2.43
N ASN A 32 28.09 -17.28 -2.86
CA ASN A 32 27.42 -17.67 -4.11
C ASN A 32 25.91 -17.40 -4.08
N ASP A 33 25.27 -17.54 -2.91
CA ASP A 33 23.85 -17.22 -2.74
C ASP A 33 23.61 -15.71 -2.90
N TYR A 34 24.48 -14.87 -2.34
CA TYR A 34 24.39 -13.41 -2.46
C TYR A 34 24.68 -12.89 -3.87
N GLN A 35 25.51 -13.59 -4.64
CA GLN A 35 25.81 -13.27 -6.04
C GLN A 35 24.83 -13.92 -7.04
N SER A 36 23.82 -14.66 -6.55
CA SER A 36 22.81 -15.26 -7.42
C SER A 36 21.91 -14.22 -8.08
N ASN A 37 21.42 -14.53 -9.28
CA ASN A 37 20.45 -13.70 -10.02
C ASN A 37 18.99 -14.14 -9.75
N ASP A 38 18.76 -14.86 -8.66
CA ASP A 38 17.45 -15.39 -8.33
C ASP A 38 16.48 -14.29 -7.93
N GLY A 39 15.21 -14.46 -8.33
CA GLY A 39 14.15 -13.52 -8.00
C GLY A 39 13.70 -13.64 -6.55
N MET A 40 13.20 -12.54 -5.99
CA MET A 40 12.62 -12.54 -4.65
C MET A 40 11.24 -13.21 -4.65
N LEU A 41 10.91 -13.93 -3.57
CA LEU A 41 9.62 -14.59 -3.38
C LEU A 41 8.45 -13.61 -3.59
N THR A 42 7.60 -13.89 -4.57
CA THR A 42 6.51 -12.99 -4.97
C THR A 42 5.46 -12.77 -3.88
N SER A 43 5.32 -13.72 -2.96
CA SER A 43 4.44 -13.61 -1.79
C SER A 43 4.93 -12.60 -0.75
N VAL A 44 6.24 -12.28 -0.73
CA VAL A 44 6.84 -11.34 0.22
C VAL A 44 6.70 -9.89 -0.26
N TRP A 45 7.00 -9.62 -1.54
CA TRP A 45 7.03 -8.24 -2.06
C TRP A 45 5.79 -7.85 -2.88
N GLY A 46 5.09 -8.83 -3.48
CA GLY A 46 3.98 -8.59 -4.39
C GLY A 46 2.84 -7.79 -3.76
N PRO A 47 2.31 -8.20 -2.58
CA PRO A 47 1.30 -7.44 -1.86
C PRO A 47 1.71 -6.00 -1.56
N SER A 48 2.95 -5.78 -1.11
CA SER A 48 3.49 -4.45 -0.81
C SER A 48 3.60 -3.57 -2.06
N MET A 49 4.04 -4.13 -3.18
CA MET A 49 4.07 -3.41 -4.46
C MET A 49 2.66 -3.02 -4.91
N TRP A 50 1.70 -3.93 -4.86
CA TRP A 50 0.30 -3.60 -5.18
C TRP A 50 -0.28 -2.55 -4.24
N HIS A 51 0.03 -2.62 -2.95
CA HIS A 51 -0.38 -1.60 -1.99
C HIS A 51 0.17 -0.21 -2.36
N TYR A 52 1.44 -0.13 -2.76
CA TYR A 52 2.03 1.11 -3.25
C TYR A 52 1.37 1.59 -4.55
N LEU A 53 1.19 0.72 -5.54
CA LEU A 53 0.59 1.09 -6.83
C LEU A 53 -0.83 1.65 -6.68
N HIS A 54 -1.63 1.03 -5.81
CA HIS A 54 -2.96 1.55 -5.46
C HIS A 54 -2.85 2.89 -4.73
N THR A 55 -2.00 3.00 -3.71
CA THR A 55 -1.79 4.26 -2.97
C THR A 55 -1.37 5.40 -3.91
N MET A 56 -0.40 5.14 -4.79
CA MET A 56 0.10 6.08 -5.79
C MET A 56 -1.01 6.50 -6.75
N SER A 57 -1.82 5.56 -7.24
CA SER A 57 -2.88 5.85 -8.20
C SER A 57 -4.05 6.63 -7.58
N PHE A 58 -4.44 6.33 -6.34
CA PHE A 58 -5.42 7.12 -5.60
C PHE A 58 -4.87 8.46 -5.10
N ASN A 59 -3.56 8.68 -5.13
CA ASN A 59 -2.95 9.99 -4.87
C ASN A 59 -2.66 10.81 -6.14
N TYR A 60 -2.71 10.19 -7.33
CA TYR A 60 -2.51 10.88 -8.62
C TYR A 60 -3.38 12.14 -8.74
N PRO A 61 -2.93 13.25 -9.34
CA PRO A 61 -3.70 14.50 -9.36
C PRO A 61 -5.09 14.34 -9.99
N VAL A 62 -6.06 15.12 -9.51
CA VAL A 62 -7.40 15.17 -10.15
C VAL A 62 -7.28 15.72 -11.56
N ASN A 63 -6.51 16.80 -11.72
CA ASN A 63 -6.23 17.49 -12.97
C ASN A 63 -4.71 17.47 -13.22
N PRO A 64 -4.15 16.36 -13.75
CA PRO A 64 -2.71 16.23 -13.95
C PRO A 64 -2.23 17.03 -15.16
N SER A 65 -1.06 17.66 -15.00
CA SER A 65 -0.28 18.25 -16.08
C SER A 65 0.26 17.19 -17.06
N CYS A 66 0.72 17.62 -18.24
CA CYS A 66 1.33 16.74 -19.23
C CYS A 66 2.56 16.00 -18.67
N ALA A 67 3.41 16.70 -17.92
CA ALA A 67 4.59 16.11 -17.29
C ALA A 67 4.22 15.06 -16.22
N GLU A 68 3.19 15.31 -15.41
CA GLU A 68 2.71 14.31 -14.45
C GLU A 68 2.15 13.06 -15.14
N LYS A 69 1.37 13.23 -16.22
CA LYS A 69 0.88 12.11 -17.03
C LYS A 69 2.02 11.23 -17.53
N GLU A 70 3.07 11.85 -18.07
CA GLU A 70 4.22 11.15 -18.60
C GLU A 70 5.00 10.42 -17.50
N ARG A 71 5.32 11.09 -16.38
CA ARG A 71 6.09 10.51 -15.28
C ARG A 71 5.40 9.26 -14.70
N TYR A 72 4.11 9.35 -14.40
CA TYR A 72 3.35 8.22 -13.84
C TYR A 72 3.21 7.08 -14.85
N ARG A 73 2.98 7.40 -16.13
CA ARG A 73 2.91 6.39 -17.19
C ARG A 73 4.25 5.65 -17.34
N ASN A 74 5.35 6.39 -17.40
CA ASN A 74 6.69 5.82 -17.54
C ASN A 74 7.06 4.97 -16.34
N PHE A 75 6.66 5.36 -15.12
CA PHE A 75 6.81 4.53 -13.92
C PHE A 75 6.14 3.15 -14.09
N ILE A 76 4.86 3.11 -14.48
CA ILE A 76 4.12 1.85 -14.67
C ILE A 76 4.75 1.00 -15.79
N LEU A 77 5.13 1.62 -16.91
CA LEU A 77 5.75 0.90 -18.02
C LEU A 77 7.15 0.37 -17.68
N SER A 78 7.85 1.01 -16.76
CA SER A 78 9.20 0.60 -16.33
C SER A 78 9.17 -0.64 -15.44
N LEU A 79 8.04 -0.96 -14.80
CA LEU A 79 7.90 -2.15 -13.96
C LEU A 79 8.30 -3.43 -14.69
N LYS A 80 8.04 -3.51 -16.01
CA LYS A 80 8.41 -4.68 -16.82
C LYS A 80 9.92 -4.93 -16.88
N TYR A 81 10.75 -3.98 -16.45
CA TYR A 81 12.21 -4.12 -16.40
C TYR A 81 12.73 -4.38 -14.98
N VAL A 82 12.02 -3.91 -13.94
CA VAL A 82 12.58 -3.84 -12.58
C VAL A 82 11.89 -4.75 -11.55
N LEU A 83 10.77 -5.42 -11.89
CA LEU A 83 10.17 -6.37 -10.95
C LEU A 83 11.19 -7.47 -10.58
N PRO A 84 11.32 -7.83 -9.29
CA PRO A 84 12.33 -8.78 -8.79
C PRO A 84 11.92 -10.24 -9.05
N CYS A 85 11.46 -10.53 -10.27
CA CYS A 85 10.98 -11.82 -10.75
C CYS A 85 10.95 -11.80 -12.29
N GLY A 86 11.84 -12.57 -12.94
CA GLY A 86 11.97 -12.59 -14.40
C GLY A 86 10.68 -13.00 -15.13
N LYS A 87 9.99 -14.04 -14.64
CA LYS A 87 8.69 -14.47 -15.19
C LYS A 87 7.63 -13.37 -15.07
N CYS A 88 7.62 -12.66 -13.95
CA CYS A 88 6.68 -11.57 -13.69
C CYS A 88 6.89 -10.40 -14.66
N ARG A 89 8.15 -10.05 -14.97
CA ARG A 89 8.50 -9.07 -16.01
C ARG A 89 7.95 -9.45 -17.38
N ASN A 90 8.20 -10.69 -17.81
CA ASN A 90 7.71 -11.20 -19.10
C ASN A 90 6.18 -11.24 -19.17
N ASN A 91 5.51 -11.66 -18.09
CA ASN A 91 4.06 -11.66 -18.02
C ASN A 91 3.50 -10.24 -18.04
N LEU A 92 4.12 -9.28 -17.34
CA LEU A 92 3.69 -7.89 -17.38
C LEU A 92 3.77 -7.29 -18.79
N CYS A 93 4.79 -7.62 -19.58
CA CYS A 93 4.84 -7.24 -21.00
C CYS A 93 3.60 -7.71 -21.77
N LYS A 94 3.19 -8.98 -21.60
CA LYS A 94 1.99 -9.54 -22.24
C LYS A 94 0.70 -8.91 -21.70
N ASN A 95 0.63 -8.65 -20.40
CA ASN A 95 -0.53 -8.00 -19.78
C ASN A 95 -0.70 -6.56 -20.27
N LEU A 96 0.40 -5.81 -20.45
CA LEU A 96 0.37 -4.46 -21.01
C LEU A 96 0.02 -4.45 -22.52
N GLN A 97 0.22 -5.56 -23.24
CA GLN A 97 -0.30 -5.71 -24.60
C GLN A 97 -1.82 -5.95 -24.61
N LYS A 98 -2.32 -6.78 -23.68
CA LYS A 98 -3.76 -7.05 -23.51
C LYS A 98 -4.52 -5.85 -22.96
N LEU A 99 -3.91 -5.09 -22.06
CA LEU A 99 -4.46 -3.89 -21.43
C LEU A 99 -3.49 -2.70 -21.58
N PRO A 100 -3.41 -2.08 -22.78
CA PRO A 100 -2.45 -1.00 -23.03
C PRO A 100 -2.69 0.25 -22.18
N LEU A 101 -1.62 0.79 -21.58
CA LEU A 101 -1.67 2.05 -20.85
C LEU A 101 -1.68 3.25 -21.82
N LYS A 102 -2.89 3.64 -22.22
CA LYS A 102 -3.18 4.80 -23.08
C LYS A 102 -3.25 6.12 -22.30
N LEU A 103 -3.08 7.25 -22.99
CA LEU A 103 -3.22 8.59 -22.40
C LEU A 103 -4.64 8.87 -21.85
N SER A 104 -5.65 8.17 -22.35
CA SER A 104 -7.02 8.22 -21.79
C SER A 104 -7.08 7.79 -20.32
N HIS A 105 -6.24 6.85 -19.90
CA HIS A 105 -6.14 6.43 -18.51
C HIS A 105 -5.41 7.46 -17.65
N MET A 106 -4.59 8.32 -18.24
CA MET A 106 -3.83 9.34 -17.51
C MET A 106 -4.62 10.65 -17.33
N LYS A 107 -5.89 10.72 -17.78
CA LYS A 107 -6.72 11.94 -17.79
C LYS A 107 -6.95 12.51 -16.40
N SER A 108 -7.20 11.66 -15.40
CA SER A 108 -7.47 12.07 -14.02
C SER A 108 -7.10 10.96 -13.04
N ARG A 109 -7.13 11.28 -11.74
CA ARG A 109 -7.09 10.29 -10.66
C ARG A 109 -7.99 9.09 -10.94
N ALA A 110 -9.26 9.33 -11.27
CA ALA A 110 -10.25 8.28 -11.43
C ALA A 110 -9.91 7.34 -12.60
N THR A 111 -9.46 7.86 -13.73
CA THR A 111 -9.10 7.02 -14.88
C THR A 111 -7.83 6.22 -14.62
N PHE A 112 -6.87 6.79 -13.90
CA PHE A 112 -5.59 6.13 -13.62
C PHE A 112 -5.73 5.07 -12.53
N SER A 113 -6.42 5.37 -11.42
CA SER A 113 -6.70 4.38 -10.38
C SER A 113 -7.55 3.23 -10.88
N LYS A 114 -8.51 3.49 -11.78
CA LYS A 114 -9.28 2.42 -12.42
C LYS A 114 -8.39 1.52 -13.28
N TYR A 115 -7.47 2.08 -14.05
CA TYR A 115 -6.51 1.28 -14.83
C TYR A 115 -5.63 0.38 -13.96
N ILE A 116 -5.13 0.89 -12.83
CA ILE A 116 -4.31 0.10 -11.89
C ILE A 116 -5.13 -1.03 -11.26
N TYR A 117 -6.40 -0.78 -10.93
CA TYR A 117 -7.34 -1.82 -10.51
C TYR A 117 -7.54 -2.88 -11.60
N ASP A 118 -7.83 -2.48 -12.84
CA ASP A 118 -8.07 -3.42 -13.95
C ASP A 118 -6.83 -4.25 -14.28
N LEU A 119 -5.64 -3.66 -14.20
CA LEU A 119 -4.38 -4.39 -14.36
C LEU A 119 -4.16 -5.41 -13.23
N HIS A 120 -4.53 -5.07 -12.00
CA HIS A 120 -4.44 -5.99 -10.87
C HIS A 120 -5.40 -7.17 -11.03
N GLU A 121 -6.64 -6.92 -11.46
CA GLU A 121 -7.61 -7.98 -11.71
C GLU A 121 -7.22 -8.86 -12.90
N LEU A 122 -6.69 -8.28 -13.99
CA LEU A 122 -6.14 -9.06 -15.11
C LEU A 122 -5.04 -10.03 -14.67
N ILE A 123 -4.16 -9.59 -13.76
CA ILE A 123 -3.09 -10.43 -13.20
C ILE A 123 -3.65 -11.46 -12.23
N ASN A 124 -4.68 -11.11 -11.44
CA ASN A 124 -5.36 -12.06 -10.58
C ASN A 124 -6.00 -13.19 -11.40
N ASP A 125 -6.71 -12.86 -12.48
CA ASP A 125 -7.31 -13.84 -13.38
C ASP A 125 -6.26 -14.74 -14.03
N MET A 126 -5.14 -14.16 -14.51
CA MET A 126 -4.00 -14.92 -15.04
C MET A 126 -3.43 -15.93 -14.04
N LEU A 127 -3.45 -15.60 -12.74
CA LEU A 127 -2.96 -16.44 -11.65
C LEU A 127 -4.04 -17.34 -11.02
N GLY A 128 -5.27 -17.34 -11.55
CA GLY A 128 -6.40 -18.08 -10.97
C GLY A 128 -6.86 -17.57 -9.60
N LYS A 129 -6.58 -16.30 -9.29
CA LYS A 129 -6.95 -15.62 -8.04
C LYS A 129 -8.19 -14.74 -8.26
N LYS A 130 -8.91 -14.45 -7.17
CA LYS A 130 -10.04 -13.51 -7.19
C LYS A 130 -9.91 -12.54 -6.02
N SER A 131 -9.92 -11.23 -6.28
CA SER A 131 -9.89 -10.21 -5.23
C SER A 131 -11.18 -10.17 -4.43
N ARG A 132 -12.31 -10.45 -5.10
CA ARG A 132 -13.69 -10.30 -4.58
C ARG A 132 -14.05 -8.87 -4.16
N LEU A 133 -13.33 -7.87 -4.69
CA LEU A 133 -13.56 -6.46 -4.38
C LEU A 133 -13.91 -5.69 -5.64
N THR A 134 -14.91 -4.82 -5.57
CA THR A 134 -15.19 -3.87 -6.66
C THR A 134 -14.21 -2.69 -6.62
N TYR A 135 -14.13 -1.96 -7.72
CA TYR A 135 -13.33 -0.73 -7.78
C TYR A 135 -13.76 0.29 -6.71
N GLU A 136 -15.07 0.42 -6.45
CA GLU A 136 -15.63 1.33 -5.45
C GLU A 136 -15.19 0.94 -4.03
N GLN A 137 -15.18 -0.36 -3.72
CA GLN A 137 -14.69 -0.86 -2.43
C GLN A 137 -13.19 -0.59 -2.24
N VAL A 138 -12.40 -0.78 -3.30
CA VAL A 138 -10.96 -0.46 -3.27
C VAL A 138 -10.75 1.04 -3.12
N LYS A 139 -11.49 1.86 -3.87
CA LYS A 139 -11.45 3.32 -3.77
C LYS A 139 -11.75 3.81 -2.36
N GLU A 140 -12.82 3.32 -1.74
CA GLU A 140 -13.19 3.69 -0.38
C GLU A 140 -12.10 3.27 0.62
N ARG A 141 -11.62 2.02 0.50
CA ARG A 141 -10.55 1.49 1.35
C ARG A 141 -9.32 2.40 1.38
N TYR A 142 -8.83 2.83 0.22
CA TYR A 142 -7.65 3.71 0.14
C TYR A 142 -7.95 5.15 0.52
N GLU A 143 -9.19 5.62 0.39
CA GLU A 143 -9.57 6.98 0.80
C GLU A 143 -9.51 7.16 2.33
N HIS A 144 -9.70 6.10 3.12
CA HIS A 144 -9.47 6.13 4.57
C HIS A 144 -8.02 6.52 4.94
N PHE A 145 -7.04 6.20 4.09
CA PHE A 145 -5.63 6.51 4.30
C PHE A 145 -5.24 7.94 3.91
N ARG A 146 -6.14 8.70 3.27
CA ARG A 146 -5.81 10.06 2.83
C ARG A 146 -5.46 10.95 4.03
N SER A 147 -4.25 11.51 4.00
CA SER A 147 -3.84 12.57 4.91
C SER A 147 -4.67 13.81 4.58
N ARG A 148 -5.49 14.24 5.52
CA ARG A 148 -6.24 15.49 5.38
C ARG A 148 -5.60 16.46 6.34
N CYS A 149 -4.79 17.38 5.82
CA CYS A 149 -4.15 18.40 6.65
C CYS A 149 -5.25 19.28 7.27
N THR A 150 -5.56 19.06 8.54
CA THR A 150 -6.33 20.01 9.33
C THR A 150 -5.37 21.13 9.69
N LYS A 151 -5.56 22.34 9.12
CA LYS A 151 -4.96 23.51 9.75
C LYS A 151 -5.59 23.58 11.14
N SER A 152 -4.80 23.46 12.20
CA SER A 152 -5.36 23.68 13.53
C SER A 152 -5.95 25.10 13.57
N ILE A 153 -7.06 25.32 14.26
CA ILE A 153 -7.64 26.67 14.44
C ILE A 153 -6.57 27.64 15.01
N LYS A 154 -5.59 27.12 15.77
CA LYS A 154 -4.42 27.87 16.26
C LYS A 154 -3.46 28.33 15.14
N GLU A 155 -3.30 27.56 14.08
CA GLU A 155 -2.44 27.92 12.92
C GLU A 155 -3.11 28.94 11.99
N MET A 156 -4.44 29.01 11.95
CA MET A 156 -5.15 30.06 11.20
C MET A 156 -5.13 31.42 11.92
N LYS A 157 -5.08 31.42 13.26
CA LYS A 157 -5.10 32.65 14.09
C LYS A 157 -3.73 33.30 14.32
N LYS A 158 -2.61 32.57 14.14
CA LYS A 158 -1.26 33.13 14.29
C LYS A 158 -0.72 33.72 12.97
N ARG A 159 -1.30 34.83 12.53
CA ARG A 159 -0.62 35.80 11.63
C ARG A 159 0.06 36.89 12.47
N THR A 160 1.06 36.53 13.29
CA THR A 160 1.99 37.54 13.81
C THR A 160 3.28 36.88 14.30
N THR A 161 4.40 37.44 13.85
CA THR A 161 5.81 37.21 14.25
C THR A 161 6.42 35.82 13.99
N VAL A 162 7.23 35.79 12.92
CA VAL A 162 8.15 34.70 12.57
C VAL A 162 9.34 34.75 13.51
N LYS A 163 9.45 33.79 14.45
CA LYS A 163 10.74 33.35 14.99
C LYS A 163 11.12 32.06 14.26
N LYS A 164 12.29 32.08 13.62
CA LYS A 164 12.89 30.99 12.84
C LYS A 164 13.35 29.88 13.80
N LEU A 165 12.42 29.06 14.29
CA LEU A 165 12.75 27.73 14.79
C LEU A 165 12.87 26.79 13.59
N GLU A 166 13.93 25.99 13.56
CA GLU A 166 14.06 24.85 12.64
C GLU A 166 12.86 23.93 12.83
N LYS A 167 11.87 24.06 11.94
CA LYS A 167 10.66 23.25 11.99
C LYS A 167 11.02 21.86 11.48
N LYS A 168 11.15 20.90 12.39
CA LYS A 168 11.11 19.47 12.05
C LYS A 168 9.87 19.21 11.19
N GLU A 169 10.05 18.57 10.04
CA GLU A 169 8.95 18.19 9.16
C GLU A 169 7.99 17.26 9.93
N LYS A 170 6.71 17.65 10.04
CA LYS A 170 5.72 16.88 10.84
C LYS A 170 5.23 15.60 10.12
N GLY A 171 5.59 15.43 8.84
CA GLY A 171 5.03 14.42 7.94
C GLY A 171 3.52 14.53 7.75
N CYS A 172 2.97 13.93 6.71
CA CYS A 172 1.52 13.92 6.44
C CYS A 172 0.78 12.87 7.30
N THR A 173 0.97 12.87 8.62
CA THR A 173 0.47 11.81 9.53
C THR A 173 -0.79 12.20 10.33
N GLU A 174 -1.36 13.39 10.11
CA GLU A 174 -2.50 13.88 10.90
C GLU A 174 -3.85 13.50 10.26
N PRO A 175 -4.73 12.79 10.98
CA PRO A 175 -6.08 12.46 10.51
C PRO A 175 -7.05 13.63 10.73
N LEU A 176 -8.09 13.72 9.89
CA LEU A 176 -9.16 14.71 10.05
C LEU A 176 -10.04 14.44 11.30
N TYR A 177 -10.20 13.16 11.61
CA TYR A 177 -10.91 12.60 12.76
C TYR A 177 -10.44 11.14 12.94
N GLY A 178 -10.41 10.63 14.17
CA GLY A 178 -9.99 9.25 14.49
C GLY A 178 -8.49 9.07 14.75
N GLU A 179 -8.10 7.82 14.99
CA GLU A 179 -6.73 7.42 15.34
C GLU A 179 -5.75 7.52 14.16
N LYS A 180 -4.47 7.75 14.45
CA LYS A 180 -3.41 7.73 13.43
C LYS A 180 -3.22 6.30 12.90
N SER A 181 -3.48 6.10 11.62
CA SER A 181 -3.18 4.83 10.96
C SER A 181 -1.67 4.71 10.66
N LYS A 182 -1.12 3.51 10.87
CA LYS A 182 0.23 3.14 10.44
C LYS A 182 0.19 1.82 9.69
N CYS A 183 1.00 1.68 8.65
CA CYS A 183 1.17 0.41 7.94
C CYS A 183 2.19 -0.45 8.67
N ILE A 184 1.88 -1.74 8.84
CA ILE A 184 2.81 -2.76 9.35
C ILE A 184 2.93 -3.84 8.28
N LEU A 185 4.16 -4.14 7.85
CA LEU A 185 4.43 -5.29 6.99
C LEU A 185 4.65 -6.52 7.86
N ARG A 186 3.84 -7.57 7.65
CA ARG A 186 3.89 -8.81 8.41
C ARG A 186 4.15 -9.96 7.45
N ILE A 187 5.26 -10.68 7.67
CA ILE A 187 5.58 -11.91 6.92
C ILE A 187 5.13 -13.11 7.76
N VAL A 188 4.28 -13.96 7.17
CA VAL A 188 3.69 -15.14 7.81
C VAL A 188 3.89 -16.38 6.93
N PRO A 189 3.85 -17.60 7.50
CA PRO A 189 3.86 -18.83 6.70
C PRO A 189 2.71 -18.84 5.68
N GLN A 190 2.95 -19.41 4.50
CA GLN A 190 1.94 -19.48 3.43
C GLN A 190 0.69 -20.27 3.80
N THR A 191 0.76 -21.11 4.84
CA THR A 191 -0.37 -21.86 5.40
C THR A 191 -1.33 -21.01 6.22
N GLU A 192 -0.93 -19.82 6.66
CA GLU A 192 -1.79 -18.88 7.40
C GLU A 192 -2.83 -18.29 6.44
N LYS A 193 -4.12 -18.55 6.71
CA LYS A 193 -5.23 -18.01 5.91
C LYS A 193 -5.55 -16.58 6.37
N CYS A 194 -4.96 -15.60 5.71
CA CYS A 194 -5.20 -14.18 5.98
C CYS A 194 -5.29 -13.36 4.68
N GLU A 195 -5.86 -12.15 4.79
CA GLU A 195 -5.90 -11.20 3.68
C GLU A 195 -4.52 -10.57 3.47
N SER A 196 -4.24 -10.12 2.24
CA SER A 196 -2.96 -9.43 1.94
C SER A 196 -2.89 -8.00 2.52
N LEU A 197 -4.05 -7.41 2.84
CA LEU A 197 -4.16 -6.09 3.48
C LEU A 197 -5.27 -6.14 4.53
N GLU A 198 -4.86 -6.14 5.79
CA GLU A 198 -5.75 -6.03 6.94
C GLU A 198 -5.76 -4.58 7.43
N VAL A 199 -6.96 -4.02 7.62
CA VAL A 199 -7.16 -2.67 8.16
C VAL A 199 -7.93 -2.80 9.46
N ASP A 200 -7.35 -2.34 10.57
CA ASP A 200 -8.02 -2.29 11.86
C ASP A 200 -9.28 -1.40 11.75
N GLU A 201 -10.39 -1.86 12.32
CA GLU A 201 -11.67 -1.13 12.30
C GLU A 201 -11.54 0.30 12.85
N LYS A 202 -10.62 0.54 13.79
CA LYS A 202 -10.34 1.88 14.35
C LYS A 202 -9.70 2.83 13.34
N CYS A 203 -9.09 2.29 12.28
CA CYS A 203 -8.55 3.07 11.18
C CYS A 203 -9.60 3.40 10.09
N ILE A 204 -10.80 2.79 10.17
CA ILE A 204 -11.91 3.11 9.29
C ILE A 204 -12.58 4.39 9.79
N LYS A 205 -12.60 5.41 8.94
CA LYS A 205 -13.14 6.73 9.28
C LYS A 205 -14.60 6.81 8.89
N PHE A 206 -15.46 7.23 9.82
CA PHE A 206 -16.88 7.51 9.57
C PHE A 206 -17.12 9.02 9.54
N ARG A 207 -17.93 9.51 8.60
CA ARG A 207 -18.49 10.86 8.71
C ARG A 207 -19.62 10.79 9.74
N ARG A 208 -19.58 11.61 10.79
CA ARG A 208 -20.80 11.90 11.56
C ARG A 208 -21.77 12.57 10.60
N GLY A 209 -23.00 12.06 10.53
CA GLY A 209 -24.04 12.59 9.63
C GLY A 209 -24.27 14.09 9.87
N ASN A 210 -24.61 14.79 8.79
CA ASN A 210 -25.27 16.10 8.89
C ASN A 210 -26.66 15.95 9.50
#